data_AF-A0AAV4V530-F1
#
_entry.id   AF-A0AAV4V530-F1
#
_cell.length_a   1.000
_cell.length_b   1.000
_cell.length_c   1.000
_cell.angle_alpha   90.00
_cell.angle_beta   90.00
_cell.angle_gamma   90.00
#
_symmetry.space_group_name_H-M   'P 1'
#
loop_
_entity.id
_entity.type
_entity.pdbx_description
1 polymer ?
#
loop_
_entity_poly.entity_id
_entity_poly.type
_entity_poly.pdbx_seq_one_letter_code
_entity_poly.pdbx_strand_id
1 'polypeptide(L)'
;MLLDIRYKSLRGYNRIKHLVSSKDQKLRTFFPLVEELEILVHSEDCFECLKKLKHLRSLKMTFHIDSTYQGNFSFLNGIGEQLRHLCIITYTEVPVNAISKYCFNLEYLKIIVSATIWDSIESSYNFKRLKRLEIFKIDANSLLYVFQNVRNLKEVQFYNATVLDDQRLLEILDINPLAFYHLDIVFVRNCMLSREGFRIFLEHAVKLTKAYIKSRHFSEDEEVDFSDVIKELQRDVVHDYTAVEHYFRNTSYFSD
;
A
#
# COMPACT_ATOMS: atom_id res chain seq x y z
N MET A 1 5.91 28.60 3.80
CA MET A 1 5.63 27.15 3.74
C MET A 1 4.46 26.88 4.67
N LEU A 2 3.36 26.39 4.12
CA LEU A 2 2.15 26.00 4.84
C LEU A 2 2.21 24.49 5.05
N LEU A 3 1.96 24.02 6.26
CA LEU A 3 1.87 22.59 6.58
C LEU A 3 0.47 22.38 7.12
N ASP A 4 -0.46 21.88 6.31
CA ASP A 4 -1.76 21.48 6.86
C ASP A 4 -1.54 20.17 7.63
N ILE A 5 -1.61 20.25 8.96
CA ILE A 5 -1.34 19.15 9.88
C ILE A 5 -2.67 18.70 10.47
N ARG A 6 -3.07 17.46 10.18
CA ARG A 6 -4.12 16.80 10.96
C ARG A 6 -3.45 15.73 11.80
N TYR A 7 -3.67 15.78 13.12
CA TYR A 7 -3.17 14.74 14.02
C TYR A 7 -4.26 14.32 15.00
N LYS A 8 -4.15 13.08 15.45
CA LYS A 8 -4.98 12.51 16.51
C LYS A 8 -4.12 12.43 17.77
N SER A 9 -4.52 13.11 18.84
CA SER A 9 -3.91 12.93 20.16
C SER A 9 -4.73 11.92 20.97
N LEU A 10 -4.16 11.44 22.08
CA LEU A 10 -4.88 10.64 23.10
C LEU A 10 -6.21 11.27 23.58
N ARG A 11 -6.48 12.55 23.28
CA ARG A 11 -7.71 13.29 23.66
C ARG A 11 -8.68 13.59 22.50
N GLY A 12 -8.48 13.04 21.30
CA GLY A 12 -9.36 13.23 20.15
C GLY A 12 -8.68 13.78 18.89
N TYR A 13 -9.44 13.87 17.79
CA TYR A 13 -9.01 14.50 16.53
C TYR A 13 -9.00 16.02 16.69
N ASN A 14 -7.82 16.63 16.61
CA ASN A 14 -7.70 18.07 16.48
C ASN A 14 -7.23 18.39 15.06
N ARG A 15 -8.08 19.09 14.29
CA ARG A 15 -7.63 19.72 13.04
C ARG A 15 -6.85 20.96 13.42
N ILE A 16 -5.54 20.93 13.24
CA ILE A 16 -4.70 22.10 13.48
C ILE A 16 -4.07 22.53 12.15
N LYS A 17 -4.73 23.47 11.46
CA LYS A 17 -4.10 24.21 10.37
C LYS A 17 -3.03 25.13 10.98
N HIS A 18 -1.79 24.66 11.09
CA HIS A 18 -0.68 25.49 11.51
C HIS A 18 0.25 25.79 10.33
N LEU A 19 0.49 27.08 10.10
CA LEU A 19 1.66 27.54 9.35
C LEU A 19 2.91 27.02 10.08
N VAL A 20 3.51 25.94 9.57
CA VAL A 20 4.87 25.59 9.94
C VAL A 20 5.72 26.00 8.75
N SER A 21 6.27 27.21 8.82
CA SER A 21 7.42 27.54 7.98
C SER A 21 8.68 26.93 8.59
N SER A 22 9.73 26.69 7.79
CA SER A 22 11.03 26.20 8.27
C SER A 22 11.70 27.16 9.26
N LYS A 23 11.14 28.35 9.46
CA LYS A 23 11.55 29.34 10.47
C LYS A 23 10.80 29.22 11.80
N ASP A 24 9.73 28.44 11.88
CA ASP A 24 8.93 28.32 13.10
C ASP A 24 9.47 27.21 14.01
N GLN A 25 10.30 27.61 14.98
CA GLN A 25 10.78 26.81 16.11
C GLN A 25 9.66 26.09 16.92
N LYS A 26 8.39 26.37 16.64
CA LYS A 26 7.21 25.92 17.39
C LYS A 26 6.89 24.43 17.25
N LEU A 27 7.36 23.71 16.22
CA LEU A 27 7.17 22.24 16.22
C LEU A 27 7.99 21.52 17.29
N ARG A 28 9.09 22.12 17.81
CA ARG A 28 9.89 21.50 18.86
C ARG A 28 9.17 21.39 20.20
N THR A 29 8.22 22.27 20.49
CA THR A 29 7.60 22.38 21.83
C THR A 29 6.20 21.78 21.91
N PHE A 30 5.47 21.65 20.80
CA PHE A 30 4.03 21.36 20.91
C PHE A 30 3.62 19.88 20.82
N PHE A 31 4.42 18.99 20.21
CA PHE A 31 3.89 17.67 19.81
C PHE A 31 4.83 16.45 19.96
N PRO A 32 5.51 16.24 21.10
CA PRO A 32 6.36 15.05 21.26
C PRO A 32 5.58 13.73 21.17
N LEU A 33 4.26 13.72 21.44
CA LEU A 33 3.43 12.52 21.55
C LEU A 33 2.54 12.25 20.32
N VAL A 34 2.79 12.87 19.18
CA VAL A 34 1.97 12.62 17.97
C VAL A 34 2.25 11.21 17.44
N GLU A 35 1.21 10.39 17.39
CA GLU A 35 1.27 9.03 16.85
C GLU A 35 0.70 8.90 15.44
N GLU A 36 -0.22 9.80 15.04
CA GLU A 36 -0.86 9.79 13.73
C GLU A 36 -0.78 11.18 13.12
N LEU A 37 -0.34 11.25 11.86
CA LEU A 37 -0.15 12.51 11.16
C LEU A 37 -0.57 12.40 9.70
N GLU A 38 -1.36 13.37 9.24
CA GLU A 38 -1.61 13.64 7.83
C GLU A 38 -1.01 15.00 7.46
N ILE A 39 -0.20 15.03 6.40
CA ILE A 39 0.45 16.25 5.90
C ILE A 39 0.28 16.42 4.39
N LEU A 40 0.19 17.69 3.99
CA LEU A 40 0.39 18.14 2.61
C LEU A 40 1.86 18.55 2.43
N VAL A 41 2.57 17.87 1.54
CA VAL A 41 4.01 18.05 1.28
C VAL A 41 4.19 19.03 0.12
N HIS A 42 4.75 20.21 0.43
CA HIS A 42 5.08 21.24 -0.57
C HIS A 42 6.57 21.35 -0.86
N SER A 43 7.43 20.98 0.09
CA SER A 43 8.89 20.97 -0.05
C SER A 43 9.54 19.94 0.87
N GLU A 44 10.82 19.67 0.63
CA GLU A 44 11.61 18.69 1.40
C GLU A 44 11.87 19.13 2.86
N ASP A 45 11.84 20.43 3.13
CA ASP A 45 12.00 20.99 4.49
C ASP A 45 10.98 20.43 5.49
N CYS A 46 9.79 20.02 5.01
CA CYS A 46 8.76 19.38 5.84
C CYS A 46 9.28 18.12 6.55
N PHE A 47 10.22 17.41 5.93
CA PHE A 47 10.72 16.12 6.43
C PHE A 47 11.63 16.26 7.66
N GLU A 48 12.38 17.36 7.77
CA GLU A 48 13.24 17.61 8.94
C GLU A 48 12.42 17.76 10.23
N CYS A 49 11.16 18.18 10.10
CA CYS A 49 10.26 18.24 11.23
C CYS A 49 9.71 16.86 11.62
N LEU A 50 9.49 15.96 10.66
CA LEU A 50 9.02 14.60 10.92
C LEU A 50 10.01 13.80 11.77
N LYS A 51 11.31 13.97 11.55
CA LYS A 51 12.38 13.28 12.30
C LYS A 51 12.34 13.54 13.83
N LYS A 52 11.66 14.61 14.25
CA LYS A 52 11.49 14.98 15.67
C LYS A 52 10.31 14.26 16.34
N LEU A 53 9.39 13.68 15.57
CA LEU A 53 8.19 13.02 16.07
C LEU A 53 8.49 11.57 16.44
N LYS A 54 9.05 11.33 17.64
CA LYS A 54 9.54 10.00 18.06
C LYS A 54 8.47 8.93 18.30
N HIS A 55 7.19 9.34 18.33
CA HIS A 55 6.06 8.44 18.58
C HIS A 55 5.18 8.23 17.34
N LEU A 56 5.55 8.82 16.19
CA LEU A 56 4.78 8.72 14.96
C LEU A 56 4.73 7.28 14.44
N ARG A 57 3.52 6.71 14.41
CA ARG A 57 3.21 5.34 13.96
C ARG A 57 2.41 5.31 12.67
N SER A 58 1.61 6.34 12.39
CA SER A 58 0.79 6.44 11.20
C SER A 58 1.07 7.74 10.46
N LEU A 59 1.43 7.65 9.19
CA LEU A 59 1.74 8.81 8.36
C LEU A 59 0.99 8.75 7.03
N LYS A 60 0.20 9.78 6.74
CA LYS A 60 -0.39 10.04 5.42
C LYS A 60 0.27 11.27 4.82
N MET A 61 0.84 11.13 3.63
CA MET A 61 1.47 12.22 2.90
C MET A 61 0.75 12.42 1.58
N THR A 62 0.33 13.65 1.33
CA THR A 62 -0.17 14.09 0.03
C THR A 62 0.84 15.04 -0.57
N PHE A 63 1.42 14.71 -1.72
CA PHE A 63 2.36 15.57 -2.43
C PHE A 63 1.59 16.45 -3.41
N HIS A 64 1.89 17.75 -3.43
CA HIS A 64 1.24 18.68 -4.35
C HIS A 64 1.81 18.55 -5.78
N ILE A 65 0.97 18.78 -6.81
CA ILE A 65 1.38 18.73 -8.24
C ILE A 65 2.56 19.67 -8.49
N ASP A 66 2.47 20.90 -7.98
CA ASP A 66 3.50 21.94 -8.15
C ASP A 66 4.68 21.80 -7.18
N SER A 67 4.81 20.69 -6.46
CA SER A 67 5.94 20.51 -5.56
C SER A 67 7.21 20.26 -6.39
N THR A 68 8.31 20.88 -5.99
CA THR A 68 9.64 20.61 -6.57
C THR A 68 10.21 19.26 -6.09
N TYR A 69 9.39 18.40 -5.48
CA TYR A 69 9.83 17.17 -4.86
C TYR A 69 10.19 16.14 -5.92
N GLN A 70 11.46 15.75 -5.94
CA GLN A 70 12.00 14.84 -6.96
C GLN A 70 11.81 13.35 -6.63
N GLY A 71 10.89 13.02 -5.72
CA GLY A 71 10.63 11.63 -5.37
C GLY A 71 11.59 11.03 -4.35
N ASN A 72 12.50 11.78 -3.71
CA ASN A 72 13.50 11.23 -2.80
C ASN A 72 12.92 10.75 -1.45
N PHE A 73 12.68 9.44 -1.31
CA PHE A 73 12.16 8.82 -0.08
C PHE A 73 13.20 8.59 1.04
N SER A 74 14.43 9.10 0.92
CA SER A 74 15.46 8.95 1.96
C SER A 74 15.09 9.55 3.32
N PHE A 75 14.14 10.48 3.37
CA PHE A 75 13.65 11.02 4.64
C PHE A 75 13.04 9.94 5.55
N LEU A 76 12.53 8.86 4.97
CA LEU A 76 12.02 7.70 5.72
C LEU A 76 13.11 7.08 6.59
N ASN A 77 14.40 7.23 6.27
CA ASN A 77 15.49 6.73 7.12
C ASN A 77 15.44 7.29 8.56
N GLY A 78 14.87 8.48 8.76
CA GLY A 78 14.78 9.10 10.09
C GLY A 78 13.50 8.77 10.88
N ILE A 79 12.49 8.18 10.24
CA ILE A 79 11.17 7.93 10.84
C ILE A 79 10.61 6.53 10.58
N GLY A 80 11.14 5.80 9.61
CA GLY A 80 10.51 4.60 9.07
C GLY A 80 10.47 3.42 10.04
N GLU A 81 11.47 3.29 10.91
CA GLU A 81 11.53 2.20 11.90
C GLU A 81 10.32 2.18 12.86
N GLN A 82 9.78 3.34 13.21
CA GLN A 82 8.64 3.48 14.13
C GLN A 82 7.29 3.46 13.41
N LEU A 83 7.27 3.62 12.08
CA LEU A 83 6.03 3.62 11.31
C LEU A 83 5.43 2.21 11.23
N ARG A 84 4.12 2.14 11.46
CA ARG A 84 3.28 0.96 11.27
C ARG A 84 2.33 1.15 10.08
N HIS A 85 1.85 2.36 9.83
CA HIS A 85 0.95 2.65 8.73
C HIS A 85 1.51 3.81 7.89
N LEU A 86 1.52 3.63 6.57
CA LEU A 86 2.02 4.62 5.63
C LEU A 86 1.06 4.73 4.45
N CYS A 87 0.59 5.95 4.17
CA CYS A 87 -0.14 6.28 2.96
C CYS A 87 0.60 7.38 2.19
N ILE A 88 0.84 7.14 0.91
CA ILE A 88 1.50 8.07 0.01
C ILE A 88 0.56 8.35 -1.16
N ILE A 89 0.22 9.63 -1.33
CA ILE A 89 -0.56 10.17 -2.44
C ILE A 89 0.35 11.15 -3.17
N THR A 90 0.75 10.84 -4.39
CA THR A 90 1.71 11.66 -5.15
C THR A 90 1.30 11.70 -6.63
N TYR A 91 2.15 12.21 -7.49
CA TYR A 91 2.00 12.16 -8.96
C TYR A 91 3.16 11.43 -9.64
N THR A 92 4.16 11.02 -8.85
CA THR A 92 5.35 10.30 -9.28
C THR A 92 5.29 8.84 -8.82
N GLU A 93 6.11 7.99 -9.43
CA GLU A 93 6.20 6.60 -9.01
C GLU A 93 6.84 6.47 -7.63
N VAL A 94 6.39 5.49 -6.86
CA VAL A 94 6.83 5.28 -5.48
C VAL A 94 7.68 4.00 -5.40
N PRO A 95 8.97 4.08 -5.05
CA PRO A 95 9.86 2.94 -4.94
C PRO A 95 9.53 2.07 -3.74
N VAL A 96 8.87 0.93 -3.96
CA VAL A 96 8.46 0.03 -2.86
C VAL A 96 9.65 -0.57 -2.13
N ASN A 97 10.78 -0.74 -2.82
CA ASN A 97 12.02 -1.23 -2.22
C ASN A 97 12.72 -0.18 -1.33
N ALA A 98 12.53 1.12 -1.60
CA ALA A 98 12.96 2.15 -0.65
C ALA A 98 12.09 2.14 0.62
N ILE A 99 10.77 1.95 0.45
CA ILE A 99 9.85 1.89 1.58
C ILE A 99 10.15 0.68 2.46
N SER A 100 10.33 -0.52 1.90
CA SER A 100 10.66 -1.72 2.68
C SER A 100 11.99 -1.58 3.44
N LYS A 101 12.98 -0.90 2.83
CA LYS A 101 14.27 -0.61 3.45
C LYS A 101 14.15 0.23 4.70
N TYR A 102 13.44 1.36 4.61
CA TYR A 102 13.36 2.31 5.71
C TYR A 102 12.23 1.99 6.70
N CYS A 103 11.14 1.35 6.26
CA CYS A 103 9.93 1.08 7.03
C CYS A 103 9.71 -0.44 7.23
N PHE A 104 10.71 -1.14 7.75
CA PHE A 104 10.66 -2.60 7.88
C PHE A 104 9.62 -3.13 8.91
N ASN A 105 9.11 -2.26 9.79
CA ASN A 105 8.07 -2.57 10.77
C ASN A 105 6.64 -2.29 10.28
N LEU A 106 6.49 -1.88 9.01
CA LEU A 106 5.20 -1.48 8.45
C LEU A 106 4.20 -2.64 8.44
N GLU A 107 2.99 -2.37 8.90
CA GLU A 107 1.84 -3.28 8.94
C GLU A 107 0.83 -2.97 7.82
N TYR A 108 0.72 -1.69 7.41
CA TYR A 108 -0.14 -1.22 6.33
C TYR A 108 0.58 -0.22 5.41
N LEU A 109 0.50 -0.48 4.11
CA LEU A 109 0.99 0.41 3.06
C LEU A 109 -0.13 0.73 2.06
N LYS A 110 -0.37 2.03 1.81
CA LYS A 110 -1.25 2.53 0.74
C LYS A 110 -0.47 3.46 -0.19
N ILE A 111 -0.48 3.17 -1.49
CA ILE A 111 0.13 3.99 -2.55
C ILE A 111 -0.96 4.35 -3.57
N ILE A 112 -1.33 5.62 -3.65
CA ILE A 112 -2.39 6.09 -4.58
C ILE A 112 -1.78 6.65 -5.88
N VAL A 113 -0.84 5.91 -6.49
CA VAL A 113 -0.23 6.17 -7.83
C VAL A 113 0.34 4.84 -8.35
N SER A 114 1.53 4.85 -8.94
CA SER A 114 2.29 3.68 -9.38
C SER A 114 3.33 3.30 -8.33
N ALA A 115 3.44 2.01 -8.03
CA ALA A 115 4.59 1.41 -7.37
C ALA A 115 5.66 1.03 -8.40
N THR A 116 6.93 1.32 -8.09
CA THR A 116 8.11 0.99 -8.90
C THR A 116 9.23 0.40 -8.03
N ILE A 117 10.34 -0.04 -8.65
CA ILE A 117 11.60 -0.41 -7.99
C ILE A 117 12.70 0.52 -8.47
N TRP A 118 13.56 0.95 -7.55
CA TRP A 118 14.81 1.64 -7.90
C TRP A 118 16.00 0.70 -7.85
N ASP A 119 16.71 0.57 -8.96
CA ASP A 119 17.87 -0.34 -9.11
C ASP A 119 19.03 -0.04 -8.14
N SER A 120 19.10 1.18 -7.62
CA SER A 120 20.17 1.64 -6.72
C SER A 120 20.04 1.14 -5.28
N ILE A 121 18.97 0.41 -4.94
CA ILE A 121 18.69 -0.04 -3.58
C ILE A 121 18.78 -1.56 -3.51
N GLU A 122 19.70 -2.05 -2.69
CA GLU A 122 19.83 -3.48 -2.40
C GLU A 122 18.50 -4.11 -1.98
N SER A 123 18.19 -5.26 -2.57
CA SER A 123 16.93 -5.98 -2.43
C SER A 123 16.80 -6.81 -1.14
N SER A 124 17.70 -6.61 -0.16
CA SER A 124 17.78 -7.44 1.06
C SER A 124 16.75 -7.11 2.15
N TYR A 125 15.88 -6.12 1.90
CA TYR A 125 14.91 -5.63 2.88
C TYR A 125 13.50 -6.18 2.63
N ASN A 126 12.90 -6.72 3.68
CA ASN A 126 11.65 -7.45 3.59
C ASN A 126 10.52 -6.74 4.34
N PHE A 127 9.32 -6.83 3.80
CA PHE A 127 8.07 -6.45 4.46
C PHE A 127 7.66 -7.49 5.51
N LYS A 128 8.47 -7.63 6.57
CA LYS A 128 8.33 -8.71 7.57
C LYS A 128 6.98 -8.69 8.30
N ARG A 129 6.43 -7.49 8.53
CA ARG A 129 5.21 -7.26 9.31
C ARG A 129 4.03 -6.80 8.48
N LEU A 130 4.19 -6.64 7.16
CA LEU A 130 3.13 -6.11 6.32
C LEU A 130 1.97 -7.08 6.25
N LYS A 131 0.80 -6.60 6.67
CA LYS A 131 -0.47 -7.36 6.70
C LYS A 131 -1.43 -6.87 5.62
N ARG A 132 -1.39 -5.58 5.29
CA ARG A 132 -2.27 -4.98 4.30
C ARG A 132 -1.48 -4.15 3.30
N LEU A 133 -1.78 -4.34 2.02
CA LEU A 133 -1.18 -3.60 0.93
C LEU A 133 -2.27 -3.09 -0.02
N GLU A 134 -2.25 -1.79 -0.28
CA GLU A 134 -3.13 -1.13 -1.23
C GLU A 134 -2.28 -0.33 -2.23
N ILE A 135 -2.34 -0.68 -3.51
CA ILE A 135 -1.59 0.01 -4.56
C ILE A 135 -2.53 0.31 -5.71
N PHE A 136 -2.54 1.56 -6.18
CA PHE A 136 -3.38 1.94 -7.31
C PHE A 136 -2.91 1.30 -8.62
N LYS A 137 -1.64 1.46 -9.00
CA LYS A 137 -1.02 0.83 -10.17
C LYS A 137 0.30 0.17 -9.77
N ILE A 138 0.58 -1.02 -10.29
CA ILE A 138 1.82 -1.76 -10.00
C ILE A 138 2.45 -2.26 -11.29
N ASP A 139 3.77 -2.10 -11.42
CA ASP A 139 4.52 -2.71 -12.52
C ASP A 139 4.96 -4.15 -12.20
N ALA A 140 5.45 -4.87 -13.20
CA ALA A 140 5.77 -6.29 -13.07
C ALA A 140 6.90 -6.55 -12.06
N ASN A 141 7.94 -5.71 -12.07
CA ASN A 141 9.08 -5.87 -11.17
C ASN A 141 8.66 -5.64 -9.72
N SER A 142 7.89 -4.57 -9.48
CA SER A 142 7.33 -4.22 -8.17
C SER A 142 6.41 -5.30 -7.63
N LEU A 143 5.58 -5.89 -8.49
CA LEU A 143 4.72 -7.00 -8.13
C LEU A 143 5.54 -8.19 -7.61
N LEU A 144 6.54 -8.63 -8.39
CA LEU A 144 7.43 -9.73 -8.01
C LEU A 144 8.18 -9.42 -6.71
N TYR A 145 8.75 -8.21 -6.60
CA TYR A 145 9.47 -7.80 -5.42
C TYR A 145 8.60 -7.80 -4.16
N VAL A 146 7.39 -7.27 -4.24
CA VAL A 146 6.44 -7.29 -3.12
C VAL A 146 6.21 -8.74 -2.68
N PHE A 147 5.82 -9.62 -3.61
CA PHE A 147 5.47 -10.99 -3.25
C PHE A 147 6.68 -11.84 -2.82
N GLN A 148 7.88 -11.55 -3.31
CA GLN A 148 9.12 -12.14 -2.81
C GLN A 148 9.42 -11.75 -1.35
N ASN A 149 8.97 -10.56 -0.92
CA ASN A 149 9.40 -9.96 0.34
C ASN A 149 8.33 -9.92 1.44
N VAL A 150 7.12 -10.40 1.18
CA VAL A 150 6.03 -10.52 2.16
C VAL A 150 5.93 -11.95 2.70
N ARG A 151 5.61 -12.07 4.00
CA ARG A 151 5.39 -13.38 4.66
C ARG A 151 4.04 -13.51 5.36
N ASN A 152 3.42 -12.40 5.72
CA ASN A 152 2.23 -12.35 6.56
C ASN A 152 1.13 -11.47 5.94
N LEU A 153 1.15 -11.32 4.62
CA LEU A 153 0.19 -10.49 3.90
C LEU A 153 -1.19 -11.16 3.99
N LYS A 154 -2.17 -10.42 4.49
CA LYS A 154 -3.55 -10.85 4.70
C LYS A 154 -4.53 -10.18 3.76
N GLU A 155 -4.27 -8.93 3.43
CA GLU A 155 -5.16 -8.09 2.65
C GLU A 155 -4.41 -7.44 1.50
N VAL A 156 -4.92 -7.62 0.28
CA VAL A 156 -4.37 -6.99 -0.92
C VAL A 156 -5.45 -6.26 -1.67
N GLN A 157 -5.14 -5.03 -2.06
CA GLN A 157 -5.97 -4.22 -2.94
C GLN A 157 -5.14 -3.62 -4.07
N PHE A 158 -5.38 -4.07 -5.30
CA PHE A 158 -4.81 -3.49 -6.51
C PHE A 158 -5.90 -2.97 -7.44
N TYR A 159 -5.81 -1.71 -7.86
CA TYR A 159 -6.83 -1.11 -8.75
C TYR A 159 -6.50 -1.26 -10.24
N ASN A 160 -5.21 -1.29 -10.57
CA ASN A 160 -4.72 -1.42 -11.93
C ASN A 160 -3.52 -2.38 -11.94
N ALA A 161 -3.82 -3.68 -11.96
CA ALA A 161 -2.84 -4.75 -11.94
C ALA A 161 -2.72 -5.43 -13.31
N THR A 162 -2.62 -4.67 -14.40
CA THR A 162 -2.57 -5.23 -15.78
C THR A 162 -1.38 -6.15 -16.01
N VAL A 163 -0.37 -6.08 -15.15
CA VAL A 163 0.80 -6.97 -15.17
C VAL A 163 0.54 -8.31 -14.49
N LEU A 164 -0.56 -8.49 -13.75
CA LEU A 164 -0.91 -9.76 -13.12
C LEU A 164 -1.64 -10.64 -14.14
N ASP A 165 -0.87 -11.42 -14.89
CA ASP A 165 -1.31 -12.51 -15.77
C ASP A 165 -0.94 -13.88 -15.17
N ASP A 166 -1.31 -14.95 -15.87
CA ASP A 166 -1.04 -16.33 -15.44
C ASP A 166 0.47 -16.62 -15.33
N GLN A 167 1.28 -16.06 -16.22
CA GLN A 167 2.73 -16.24 -16.18
C GLN A 167 3.31 -15.58 -14.92
N ARG A 168 2.92 -14.34 -14.63
CA ARG A 168 3.39 -13.63 -13.43
C ARG A 168 2.89 -14.26 -12.15
N LEU A 169 1.69 -14.81 -12.15
CA LEU A 169 1.21 -15.62 -11.03
C LEU A 169 2.13 -16.81 -10.74
N LEU A 170 2.51 -17.56 -11.78
CA LEU A 170 3.43 -18.69 -11.65
C LEU A 170 4.82 -18.25 -11.19
N GLU A 171 5.36 -17.17 -11.76
CA GLU A 171 6.65 -16.60 -11.32
C GLU A 171 6.63 -16.20 -9.83
N ILE A 172 5.52 -15.62 -9.34
CA ILE A 172 5.34 -15.32 -7.92
C ILE A 172 5.38 -16.59 -7.08
N LEU A 173 4.68 -17.64 -7.50
CA LEU A 173 4.62 -18.91 -6.79
C LEU A 173 5.96 -19.65 -6.78
N ASP A 174 6.72 -19.57 -7.87
CA ASP A 174 8.06 -20.16 -7.96
C ASP A 174 9.03 -19.49 -6.97
N ILE A 175 8.97 -18.16 -6.85
CA ILE A 175 9.83 -17.38 -5.94
C ILE A 175 9.36 -17.50 -4.49
N ASN A 176 8.04 -17.54 -4.26
CA ASN A 176 7.43 -17.64 -2.95
C ASN A 176 6.18 -18.54 -3.00
N PRO A 177 6.33 -19.86 -2.76
CA PRO A 177 5.22 -20.82 -2.81
C PRO A 177 4.10 -20.53 -1.79
N LEU A 178 4.38 -19.71 -0.76
CA LEU A 178 3.44 -19.34 0.29
C LEU A 178 2.92 -17.90 0.13
N ALA A 179 3.17 -17.24 -1.01
CA ALA A 179 2.81 -15.84 -1.26
C ALA A 179 1.35 -15.51 -0.93
N PHE A 180 0.43 -16.44 -1.24
CA PHE A 180 -1.01 -16.25 -1.07
C PHE A 180 -1.61 -17.02 0.11
N TYR A 181 -0.82 -17.86 0.79
CA TYR A 181 -1.31 -18.80 1.81
C TYR A 181 -2.00 -18.09 2.99
N HIS A 182 -1.55 -16.88 3.32
CA HIS A 182 -2.06 -16.07 4.42
C HIS A 182 -3.12 -15.03 4.01
N LEU A 183 -3.48 -14.95 2.72
CA LEU A 183 -4.46 -13.98 2.26
C LEU A 183 -5.86 -14.35 2.75
N ASP A 184 -6.47 -13.40 3.45
CA ASP A 184 -7.85 -13.46 3.94
C ASP A 184 -8.79 -12.74 2.96
N ILE A 185 -8.33 -11.62 2.37
CA ILE A 185 -9.14 -10.75 1.49
C ILE A 185 -8.31 -10.24 0.32
N VAL A 186 -8.86 -10.36 -0.90
CA VAL A 186 -8.24 -9.83 -2.13
C VAL A 186 -9.21 -8.95 -2.90
N PHE A 187 -8.73 -7.81 -3.38
CA PHE A 187 -9.40 -6.97 -4.35
C PHE A 187 -8.41 -6.64 -5.46
N VAL A 188 -8.67 -7.10 -6.67
CA VAL A 188 -7.82 -6.86 -7.83
C VAL A 188 -8.70 -6.40 -8.98
N ARG A 189 -8.37 -5.26 -9.57
CA ARG A 189 -9.01 -4.74 -10.77
C ARG A 189 -8.02 -4.63 -11.91
N ASN A 190 -8.55 -4.85 -13.10
CA ASN A 190 -7.84 -4.72 -14.37
C ASN A 190 -6.59 -5.61 -14.41
N CYS A 191 -6.71 -6.86 -13.95
CA CYS A 191 -5.68 -7.87 -14.18
C CYS A 191 -5.87 -8.57 -15.53
N MET A 192 -4.98 -9.51 -15.84
CA MET A 192 -4.97 -10.30 -17.07
C MET A 192 -5.06 -11.81 -16.76
N LEU A 193 -5.47 -12.18 -15.54
CA LEU A 193 -5.64 -13.57 -15.15
C LEU A 193 -6.70 -14.23 -16.02
N SER A 194 -6.36 -15.40 -16.56
CA SER A 194 -7.36 -16.28 -17.16
C SER A 194 -8.15 -17.01 -16.08
N ARG A 195 -9.16 -17.76 -16.53
CA ARG A 195 -9.87 -18.72 -15.67
C ARG A 195 -8.91 -19.70 -14.99
N GLU A 196 -7.90 -20.19 -15.72
CA GLU A 196 -6.93 -21.15 -15.18
C GLU A 196 -6.01 -20.49 -14.15
N GLY A 197 -5.49 -19.29 -14.47
CA GLY A 197 -4.71 -18.52 -13.52
C GLY A 197 -5.50 -18.23 -12.24
N PHE A 198 -6.78 -17.88 -12.34
CA PHE A 198 -7.62 -17.68 -11.18
C PHE A 198 -7.84 -18.98 -10.37
N ARG A 199 -7.99 -20.14 -11.03
CA ARG A 199 -8.05 -21.44 -10.36
C ARG A 199 -6.78 -21.70 -9.56
N ILE A 200 -5.61 -21.57 -10.19
CA ILE A 200 -4.29 -21.74 -9.55
C ILE A 200 -4.15 -20.78 -8.35
N PHE A 201 -4.57 -19.52 -8.51
CA PHE A 201 -4.56 -18.56 -7.42
C PHE A 201 -5.39 -19.03 -6.22
N LEU A 202 -6.62 -19.51 -6.44
CA LEU A 202 -7.49 -20.00 -5.37
C LEU A 202 -6.95 -21.26 -4.66
N GLU A 203 -6.28 -22.14 -5.39
CA GLU A 203 -5.62 -23.33 -4.83
C GLU A 203 -4.50 -22.95 -3.83
N HIS A 204 -3.82 -21.83 -4.07
CA HIS A 204 -2.76 -21.33 -3.19
C HIS A 204 -3.28 -20.37 -2.11
N ALA A 205 -4.40 -19.68 -2.35
CA ALA A 205 -5.05 -18.77 -1.42
C ALA A 205 -6.04 -19.51 -0.50
N VAL A 206 -5.57 -20.56 0.20
CA VAL A 206 -6.44 -21.49 0.94
C VAL A 206 -7.23 -20.85 2.10
N LYS A 207 -6.78 -19.71 2.63
CA LYS A 207 -7.46 -18.96 3.71
C LYS A 207 -8.37 -17.85 3.22
N LEU A 208 -8.45 -17.64 1.91
CA LEU A 208 -9.22 -16.55 1.33
C LEU A 208 -10.70 -16.71 1.71
N THR A 209 -11.28 -15.63 2.24
CA THR A 209 -12.70 -15.57 2.66
C THR A 209 -13.49 -14.63 1.77
N LYS A 210 -12.85 -13.58 1.24
CA LYS A 210 -13.47 -12.61 0.33
C LYS A 210 -12.55 -12.31 -0.83
N ALA A 211 -13.11 -12.24 -2.02
CA ALA A 211 -12.38 -11.93 -3.22
C ALA A 211 -13.19 -10.99 -4.11
N TYR A 212 -12.52 -10.10 -4.80
CA TYR A 212 -13.08 -9.48 -5.99
C TYR A 212 -11.94 -9.37 -7.00
N ILE A 213 -11.98 -10.16 -8.06
CA ILE A 213 -10.98 -10.11 -9.12
C ILE A 213 -11.69 -9.80 -10.43
N LYS A 214 -11.32 -8.66 -11.02
CA LYS A 214 -11.79 -8.23 -12.34
C LYS A 214 -10.64 -8.32 -13.34
N SER A 215 -10.68 -9.36 -14.17
CA SER A 215 -9.77 -9.52 -15.32
C SER A 215 -10.31 -8.77 -16.54
N ARG A 216 -9.42 -8.20 -17.35
CA ARG A 216 -9.74 -7.66 -18.68
C ARG A 216 -9.02 -8.53 -19.71
N HIS A 217 -9.71 -9.42 -20.39
CA HIS A 217 -9.13 -10.02 -21.59
C HIS A 217 -9.24 -9.07 -22.78
N PHE A 218 -8.42 -9.31 -23.81
CA PHE A 218 -8.13 -8.41 -24.93
C PHE A 218 -9.34 -7.89 -25.73
N SER A 219 -10.56 -8.41 -25.52
CA SER A 219 -11.80 -7.83 -26.05
C SER A 219 -12.47 -6.98 -24.98
N GLU A 220 -12.57 -5.67 -25.23
CA GLU A 220 -12.82 -4.61 -24.25
C GLU A 220 -14.14 -4.69 -23.45
N ASP A 221 -15.04 -5.65 -23.74
CA ASP A 221 -16.39 -5.70 -23.16
C ASP A 221 -16.77 -7.02 -22.47
N GLU A 222 -15.92 -8.06 -22.48
CA GLU A 222 -16.24 -9.32 -21.80
C GLU A 222 -15.52 -9.41 -20.45
N GLU A 223 -16.27 -9.16 -19.37
CA GLU A 223 -15.82 -9.45 -18.01
C GLU A 223 -15.80 -10.96 -17.78
N VAL A 224 -14.65 -11.47 -17.31
CA VAL A 224 -14.57 -12.86 -16.88
C VAL A 224 -15.25 -12.98 -15.52
N ASP A 225 -16.41 -13.63 -15.48
CA ASP A 225 -17.01 -14.05 -14.22
C ASP A 225 -16.28 -15.29 -13.70
N PHE A 226 -15.67 -15.16 -12.53
CA PHE A 226 -14.95 -16.24 -11.85
C PHE A 226 -15.84 -17.02 -10.85
N SER A 227 -17.11 -16.66 -10.73
CA SER A 227 -18.03 -17.27 -9.75
C SER A 227 -18.19 -18.78 -9.94
N ASP A 228 -18.04 -19.26 -11.16
CA ASP A 228 -18.16 -20.67 -11.49
C ASP A 228 -16.90 -21.47 -11.12
N VAL A 229 -15.70 -20.89 -11.21
CA VAL A 229 -14.46 -21.48 -10.68
C VAL A 229 -14.54 -21.66 -9.16
N ILE A 230 -15.11 -20.67 -8.44
CA ILE A 230 -15.31 -20.75 -6.99
C ILE A 230 -16.24 -21.93 -6.63
N LYS A 231 -17.32 -22.09 -7.40
CA LYS A 231 -18.27 -23.20 -7.24
C LYS A 231 -17.62 -24.54 -7.58
N GLU A 232 -16.85 -24.61 -8.65
CA GLU A 232 -16.12 -25.81 -9.10
C GLU A 232 -15.15 -26.30 -8.01
N LEU A 233 -14.39 -25.39 -7.41
CA LEU A 233 -13.46 -25.70 -6.32
C LEU A 233 -14.14 -25.87 -4.95
N GLN A 234 -15.47 -25.74 -4.87
CA GLN A 234 -16.26 -25.82 -3.64
C GLN A 234 -15.73 -24.90 -2.51
N ARG A 235 -15.33 -23.68 -2.89
CA ARG A 235 -14.75 -22.70 -1.97
C ARG A 235 -15.85 -21.82 -1.36
N ASP A 236 -15.80 -21.64 -0.04
CA ASP A 236 -16.64 -20.67 0.66
C ASP A 236 -16.01 -19.27 0.62
N VAL A 237 -15.96 -18.68 -0.59
CA VAL A 237 -15.39 -17.35 -0.84
C VAL A 237 -16.49 -16.42 -1.30
N VAL A 238 -16.68 -15.31 -0.59
CA VAL A 238 -17.58 -14.24 -1.03
C VAL A 238 -16.92 -13.48 -2.17
N HIS A 239 -17.40 -13.70 -3.39
CA HIS A 239 -16.96 -12.97 -4.57
C HIS A 239 -17.92 -11.84 -4.94
N ASP A 240 -17.75 -10.68 -4.31
CA ASP A 240 -18.66 -9.55 -4.48
C ASP A 240 -17.95 -8.20 -4.37
N TYR A 241 -18.13 -7.35 -5.39
CA TYR A 241 -17.51 -6.03 -5.45
C TYR A 241 -17.92 -5.17 -4.26
N THR A 242 -19.23 -5.06 -4.00
CA THR A 242 -19.77 -4.13 -3.01
C THR A 242 -19.35 -4.53 -1.60
N ALA A 243 -19.37 -5.81 -1.27
CA ALA A 243 -18.95 -6.34 0.03
C ALA A 243 -17.45 -6.13 0.28
N VAL A 244 -16.61 -6.37 -0.72
CA VAL A 244 -15.15 -6.20 -0.59
C VAL A 244 -14.77 -4.72 -0.57
N GLU A 245 -15.35 -3.89 -1.45
CA GLU A 245 -15.11 -2.44 -1.45
C GLU A 245 -15.57 -1.79 -0.13
N HIS A 246 -16.77 -2.15 0.34
CA HIS A 246 -17.29 -1.68 1.62
C HIS A 246 -16.39 -2.10 2.79
N TYR A 247 -15.84 -3.33 2.77
CA TYR A 247 -14.85 -3.76 3.76
C TYR A 247 -13.65 -2.81 3.76
N PHE A 248 -13.03 -2.58 2.61
CA PHE A 248 -11.82 -1.77 2.51
C PHE A 248 -12.05 -0.31 2.92
N ARG A 249 -13.20 0.28 2.53
CA ARG A 249 -13.59 1.64 2.94
C ARG A 249 -13.74 1.79 4.45
N ASN A 250 -14.32 0.82 5.13
CA ASN A 250 -14.59 0.91 6.58
C ASN A 250 -13.39 0.49 7.46
N THR A 251 -12.42 -0.22 6.90
CA THR A 251 -11.24 -0.72 7.63
C THR A 251 -9.96 0.03 7.28
N SER A 252 -10.03 1.03 6.40
CA SER A 252 -8.88 1.85 6.07
C SER A 252 -8.41 2.61 7.32
N TYR A 253 -7.11 2.52 7.61
CA TYR A 253 -6.47 3.33 8.66
C TYR A 253 -6.46 4.82 8.34
N PHE A 254 -6.71 5.17 7.07
CA PHE A 254 -6.82 6.53 6.60
C PHE A 254 -8.25 6.76 6.09
N SER A 255 -8.99 7.67 6.71
CA SER A 255 -10.24 8.15 6.12
C SER A 255 -9.91 8.87 4.81
N ASP A 256 -10.63 8.52 3.75
CA ASP A 256 -10.64 9.26 2.49
C ASP A 256 -11.30 10.63 2.68
#